data_AF-A0A2S8RG00-F1
#
_entry.id   AF-A0A2S8RG00-F1
#
_cell.length_a   1.000
_cell.length_b   1.000
_cell.length_c   1.000
_cell.angle_alpha   90.00
_cell.angle_beta   90.00
_cell.angle_gamma   90.00
#
_symmetry.space_group_name_H-M   'P 1'
#
loop_
_entity.id
_entity.type
_entity.pdbx_description
1 polymer ?
#
loop_
_entity_poly.entity_id
_entity_poly.type
_entity_poly.pdbx_seq_one_letter_code
_entity_poly.pdbx_strand_id
1 'polypeptide(L)'
;MTLMCSVPLNFAAISLAHQIDCVRYFSSELTALEPYREAGPVSIDGNGISIAPKGRFFVRAVAMVFDGYLERPSSASWSKLI
;
A
#
# COMPACT_ATOMS: atom_id res chain seq x y z
N MET A 1 1.74 -10.30 -1.55
CA MET A 1 2.87 -9.83 -2.37
C MET A 1 2.37 -9.38 -3.76
N THR A 2 1.38 -8.47 -3.84
CA THR A 2 0.71 -8.15 -5.12
C THR A 2 0.95 -6.72 -5.58
N LEU A 3 1.19 -5.77 -4.67
CA LEU A 3 1.49 -4.37 -5.02
C LEU A 3 2.84 -4.17 -5.72
N MET A 4 3.86 -4.98 -5.40
CA MET A 4 5.23 -4.80 -5.93
C MET A 4 5.46 -5.44 -7.31
N CYS A 5 4.71 -6.48 -7.65
CA CYS A 5 4.55 -6.88 -9.04
C CYS A 5 3.57 -5.89 -9.65
N SER A 6 3.77 -5.40 -10.88
CA SER A 6 2.95 -4.34 -11.50
C SER A 6 1.50 -4.76 -11.83
N VAL A 7 0.87 -5.56 -10.97
CA VAL A 7 -0.47 -6.12 -11.10
C VAL A 7 -1.44 -5.22 -10.35
N PRO A 8 -2.56 -4.83 -10.97
CA PRO A 8 -3.59 -4.08 -10.27
C PRO A 8 -4.12 -4.89 -9.07
N LEU A 9 -4.25 -4.21 -7.94
CA LEU A 9 -4.81 -4.76 -6.73
C LEU A 9 -6.33 -4.73 -6.85
N ASN A 10 -7.00 -5.89 -6.71
CA ASN A 10 -8.44 -6.00 -6.79
C ASN A 10 -9.05 -6.17 -5.40
N PHE A 11 -9.89 -5.23 -4.96
CA PHE A 11 -10.49 -5.27 -3.63
C PHE A 11 -11.44 -6.44 -3.44
N ALA A 12 -12.21 -6.82 -4.45
CA ALA A 12 -13.14 -7.95 -4.35
C ALA A 12 -12.39 -9.28 -4.16
N ALA A 13 -11.26 -9.46 -4.86
CA ALA A 13 -10.42 -10.65 -4.72
C ALA A 13 -9.83 -10.76 -3.31
N ILE A 14 -9.35 -9.65 -2.73
CA ILE A 14 -8.79 -9.63 -1.38
C ILE A 14 -9.90 -9.81 -0.34
N SER A 15 -11.05 -9.17 -0.54
CA SER A 15 -12.21 -9.29 0.34
C SER A 15 -12.67 -10.74 0.44
N LEU A 16 -12.72 -11.45 -0.70
CA LEU A 16 -13.07 -12.88 -0.74
C LEU A 16 -12.01 -13.76 -0.06
N ALA A 17 -10.73 -13.52 -0.37
CA ALA A 17 -9.63 -14.33 0.15
C ALA A 17 -9.45 -14.20 1.67
N HIS A 18 -9.73 -13.03 2.22
CA HIS A 18 -9.53 -12.71 3.64
C HIS A 18 -10.83 -12.58 4.44
N GLN A 19 -12.00 -12.69 3.80
CA GLN A 19 -13.32 -12.54 4.43
C GLN A 19 -13.47 -11.20 5.18
N ILE A 20 -12.97 -10.13 4.58
CA ILE A 20 -13.05 -8.76 5.09
C ILE A 20 -13.73 -7.86 4.06
N ASP A 21 -14.30 -6.74 4.52
CA ASP A 21 -14.61 -5.62 3.63
C ASP A 21 -13.33 -4.81 3.43
N CYS A 22 -12.63 -5.00 2.31
CA CYS A 22 -11.35 -4.34 2.06
C CYS A 22 -11.45 -2.81 2.10
N VAL A 23 -12.51 -2.22 1.54
CA VAL A 23 -12.65 -0.76 1.46
C VAL A 23 -12.80 -0.18 2.85
N ARG A 24 -13.60 -0.84 3.70
CA ARG A 24 -13.75 -0.44 5.09
C ARG A 24 -12.49 -0.69 5.92
N TYR A 25 -11.89 -1.87 5.75
CA TYR A 25 -10.72 -2.31 6.53
C TYR A 25 -9.50 -1.42 6.27
N PHE A 26 -9.24 -1.06 5.01
CA PHE A 26 -8.11 -0.23 4.61
C PHE A 26 -8.47 1.26 4.43
N SER A 27 -9.56 1.73 5.04
CA SER A 27 -10.05 3.10 4.81
C SER A 27 -9.03 4.19 5.16
N SER A 28 -8.23 4.00 6.22
CA SER A 28 -7.11 4.86 6.60
C SER A 28 -6.02 4.89 5.53
N GLU A 29 -5.63 3.73 5.03
CA GLU A 29 -4.56 3.54 4.06
C GLU A 29 -4.98 4.08 2.68
N LEU A 30 -6.24 3.87 2.30
CA LEU A 30 -6.82 4.47 1.09
C LEU A 30 -6.83 6.00 1.16
N THR A 31 -7.09 6.57 2.34
CA THR A 31 -6.99 8.02 2.56
C THR A 31 -5.54 8.50 2.47
N ALA A 32 -4.59 7.76 3.06
CA ALA A 32 -3.17 8.07 3.00
C ALA A 32 -2.57 7.94 1.59
N LEU A 33 -3.24 7.22 0.69
CA LEU A 33 -2.85 7.10 -0.71
C LEU A 33 -3.30 8.26 -1.61
N GLU A 34 -4.21 9.11 -1.14
CA GLU A 34 -4.78 10.21 -1.93
C GLU A 34 -3.72 11.15 -2.54
N PRO A 35 -2.64 11.55 -1.83
CA PRO A 35 -1.57 12.36 -2.42
C PRO A 35 -0.85 11.67 -3.59
N TYR A 36 -0.75 10.34 -3.57
CA TYR A 36 -0.17 9.55 -4.66
C TYR A 36 -1.15 9.39 -5.83
N ARG A 37 -2.46 9.48 -5.57
CA ARG A 37 -3.47 9.55 -6.62
C ARG A 37 -3.39 10.90 -7.34
N GLU A 38 -3.36 11.99 -6.59
CA GLU A 38 -3.27 13.35 -7.12
C GLU A 38 -1.98 13.60 -7.91
N ALA A 39 -0.85 13.05 -7.44
CA ALA A 39 0.42 13.17 -8.16
C ALA A 39 0.49 12.33 -9.46
N GLY A 40 -0.48 11.43 -9.71
CA GLY A 40 -0.55 10.58 -10.89
C GLY A 40 0.24 9.25 -10.92
N PRO A 41 1.09 8.84 -9.95
CA PRO A 41 1.71 7.51 -9.99
C PRO A 41 0.73 6.37 -9.69
N VAL A 42 -0.41 6.65 -9.04
CA VAL A 42 -1.41 5.66 -8.63
C VAL A 42 -2.80 6.07 -9.12
N SER A 43 -3.62 5.10 -9.48
CA SER A 43 -5.06 5.26 -9.71
C SER A 43 -5.81 4.38 -8.73
N ILE A 44 -6.80 4.96 -8.07
CA ILE A 44 -7.63 4.29 -7.06
C ILE A 44 -9.09 4.46 -7.50
N ASP A 45 -9.80 3.35 -7.60
CA ASP A 45 -11.22 3.30 -7.91
C ASP A 45 -11.96 2.35 -6.95
N GLY A 46 -13.28 2.21 -7.13
CA GLY A 46 -14.09 1.34 -6.27
C GLY A 46 -13.77 -0.16 -6.38
N ASN A 47 -13.05 -0.57 -7.43
CA ASN A 47 -12.71 -1.96 -7.68
C ASN A 47 -11.27 -2.30 -7.24
N GLY A 48 -10.38 -1.29 -7.12
CA GLY A 48 -8.99 -1.57 -6.82
C GLY A 48 -8.00 -0.40 -6.91
N ILE A 49 -6.72 -0.76 -6.93
CA ILE A 49 -5.57 0.14 -7.04
C ILE A 49 -4.72 -0.29 -8.23
N SER A 50 -4.38 0.64 -9.10
CA SER A 50 -3.48 0.43 -10.24
C SER A 50 -2.31 1.41 -10.19
N ILE A 51 -1.13 0.97 -10.64
CA ILE A 51 0.07 1.80 -10.67
C ILE A 51 0.37 2.19 -12.11
N ALA A 52 0.51 3.49 -12.37
CA ALA A 52 0.88 3.99 -13.68
C ALA A 52 2.31 3.52 -14.07
N PRO A 53 2.66 3.41 -15.36
CA PRO A 53 4.01 3.00 -15.77
C PRO A 53 5.13 3.84 -15.12
N LYS A 54 4.94 5.15 -14.99
CA LYS A 54 5.86 6.06 -14.29
C LYS A 54 5.82 5.91 -12.76
N GLY A 55 4.71 5.43 -12.21
CA GLY A 55 4.51 5.17 -10.79
C GLY A 55 5.27 3.96 -10.25
N ARG A 56 5.83 3.11 -11.11
CA ARG A 56 6.63 1.94 -10.72
C ARG A 56 7.84 2.31 -9.85
N PHE A 57 8.41 3.49 -10.03
CA PHE A 57 9.50 3.98 -9.17
C PHE A 57 9.04 4.26 -7.72
N PHE A 58 7.75 4.51 -7.54
CA PHE A 58 7.14 4.82 -6.24
C PHE A 58 6.42 3.64 -5.61
N VAL A 59 6.47 2.45 -6.23
CA VAL A 59 5.74 1.26 -5.75
C VAL A 59 6.07 0.87 -4.31
N ARG A 60 7.33 1.09 -3.88
CA ARG A 60 7.73 0.86 -2.49
C ARG A 60 7.07 1.85 -1.54
N ALA A 61 7.05 3.14 -1.88
CA ALA A 61 6.39 4.16 -1.06
C ALA A 61 4.89 3.89 -0.93
N VAL A 62 4.25 3.49 -2.02
CA VAL A 62 2.83 3.09 -2.06
C VAL A 62 2.57 1.84 -1.21
N ALA A 63 3.43 0.83 -1.31
CA ALA A 63 3.29 -0.41 -0.53
C ALA A 63 3.49 -0.19 0.97
N MET A 64 4.36 0.76 1.36
CA MET A 64 4.61 1.10 2.77
C MET A 64 3.37 1.67 3.47
N VAL A 65 2.42 2.26 2.74
CA VAL A 65 1.15 2.74 3.34
C VAL A 65 0.35 1.59 3.96
N PHE A 66 0.53 0.35 3.46
CA PHE A 66 -0.13 -0.85 4.00
C PHE A 66 0.75 -1.63 4.98
N ASP A 67 1.94 -1.14 5.33
CA ASP A 67 2.86 -1.83 6.23
C ASP A 67 2.66 -1.36 7.68
N GLY A 68 1.79 -2.08 8.40
CA GLY A 68 1.49 -1.82 9.81
C GLY A 68 2.65 -2.08 10.79
N TYR A 69 3.83 -2.50 10.31
CA TYR A 69 5.04 -2.61 11.14
C TYR A 69 5.91 -1.35 11.10
N LEU A 70 5.73 -0.45 10.13
CA LEU A 70 6.50 0.79 10.04
C LEU A 70 6.17 1.80 11.15
N GLU A 71 4.93 1.82 11.60
CA GLU A 71 4.49 2.71 12.68
C GLU A 71 4.88 2.20 14.08
N ARG A 72 5.42 0.98 14.18
CA ARG A 72 5.95 0.48 15.44
C ARG A 72 7.31 1.11 15.68
N PRO A 73 7.51 1.84 16.79
CA PRO A 73 8.84 2.32 17.15
C PRO A 73 9.77 1.11 17.24
N SER A 74 10.70 1.02 16.30
CA SER A 74 11.74 0.01 16.33
C SER A 74 12.63 0.31 17.53
N SER A 75 12.59 -0.56 18.54
CA SER A 75 13.55 -0.55 19.65
C SER A 75 14.90 -1.14 19.22
N ALA A 76 15.27 -1.04 17.94
CA ALA A 76 16.52 -1.56 17.43
C ALA A 76 17.68 -0.80 18.07
N SER A 77 18.19 -1.34 19.16
CA SER A 77 19.48 -1.00 19.73
C SER A 77 20.54 -1.71 18.89
N TRP A 78 21.20 -0.97 18.02
CA TRP A 78 22.37 -1.46 17.32
C TRP A 78 23.55 -1.45 18.31
N SER A 79 24.28 -2.56 18.44
CA SER A 79 25.56 -2.57 19.13
C SER A 79 26.49 -1.59 18.42
N LYS A 80 26.95 -0.54 19.12
CA LYS A 80 28.05 0.29 18.63
C LYS A 80 29.27 -0.61 18.46
N LEU A 81 29.71 -0.80 17.22
CA LEU A 81 31.04 -1.31 16.96
C LEU A 81 32.04 -0.25 17.43
N ILE A 82 32.84 -0.63 18.43
CA ILE A 82 34.05 0.08 18.87
C ILE A 82 35.13 -0.02 17.81
#